data_AF-A0A936VEH1-F1
#
_entry.id   AF-A0A936VEH1-F1
#
_cell.length_a   1.000
_cell.length_b   1.000
_cell.length_c   1.000
_cell.angle_alpha   90.00
_cell.angle_beta   90.00
_cell.angle_gamma   90.00
#
_symmetry.space_group_name_H-M   'P 1'
#
loop_
_entity.id
_entity.type
_entity.pdbx_description
1 polymer ?
#
loop_
_entity_poly.entity_id
_entity_poly.type
_entity_poly.pdbx_seq_one_letter_code
_entity_poly.pdbx_strand_id
1 'polypeptide(L)'
;MSTLLPETLRISLLRRVEQEGIKDPVVFALYRDALIGWTWFATEGKAVRGDFLFFGYVVGLSEWGYFCLSELESVDINGIKVCRDEDHMPRPLSECLQQYGIAEN
;
A
#
# COMPACT_ATOMS: atom_id res chain seq x y z
N MET A 1 12.15 -10.61 9.67
CA MET A 1 10.87 -10.65 8.94
C MET A 1 10.21 -9.31 9.15
N SER A 2 10.01 -8.53 8.09
CA SER A 2 9.38 -7.21 8.17
C SER A 2 7.90 -7.35 8.50
N THR A 3 7.43 -6.67 9.55
CA THR A 3 6.01 -6.68 9.96
C THR A 3 5.10 -6.12 8.86
N LEU A 4 5.64 -5.21 8.04
CA LEU A 4 4.94 -4.59 6.93
C LEU A 4 4.78 -5.51 5.71
N LEU A 5 5.60 -6.54 5.52
CA LEU A 5 5.46 -7.44 4.38
C LEU A 5 5.66 -8.90 4.81
N PRO A 6 4.61 -9.53 5.37
CA PRO A 6 4.66 -10.96 5.65
C PRO A 6 4.80 -11.77 4.34
N GLU A 7 5.42 -12.94 4.44
CA GLU A 7 5.73 -13.78 3.27
C GLU A 7 4.46 -14.20 2.49
N THR A 8 3.35 -14.42 3.19
CA THR A 8 2.05 -14.73 2.59
C THR A 8 1.54 -13.60 1.69
N LEU A 9 1.66 -12.35 2.15
CA LEU A 9 1.29 -11.16 1.37
C LEU A 9 2.25 -10.97 0.19
N ARG A 10 3.56 -11.16 0.42
CA ARG A 10 4.57 -11.10 -0.64
C ARG A 10 4.26 -12.07 -1.79
N ILE A 11 3.97 -13.34 -1.47
CA ILE A 11 3.59 -14.34 -2.47
C ILE A 11 2.29 -13.92 -3.16
N SER A 12 1.33 -13.37 -2.41
CA SER A 12 0.04 -12.94 -2.95
C SER A 12 0.17 -11.77 -3.93
N LEU A 13 1.09 -10.82 -3.69
CA LEU A 13 1.38 -9.71 -4.60
C LEU A 13 2.15 -10.17 -5.84
N LEU A 14 3.15 -11.05 -5.68
CA LEU A 14 3.96 -11.56 -6.81
C LEU A 14 3.19 -12.42 -7.80
N ARG A 15 2.10 -13.07 -7.36
CA ARG A 15 1.30 -13.97 -8.21
C ARG A 15 0.27 -13.24 -9.09
N ARG A 16 0.10 -11.93 -8.95
CA ARG A 16 -1.03 -11.21 -9.58
C ARG A 16 -0.74 -10.81 -11.02
N VAL A 17 -1.84 -10.68 -11.75
CA VAL A 17 -1.87 -10.17 -13.13
C VAL A 17 -1.76 -8.64 -13.06
N GLU A 18 -1.05 -8.05 -14.01
CA GLU A 18 -0.97 -6.59 -14.20
C GLU A 18 -2.38 -5.98 -14.29
N GLN A 19 -2.64 -4.95 -13.50
CA GLN A 19 -3.90 -4.21 -13.44
C GLN A 19 -3.82 -2.89 -14.22
N GLU A 20 -2.90 -2.79 -15.17
CA GLU A 20 -2.73 -1.61 -16.01
C GLU A 20 -4.01 -1.31 -16.81
N GLY A 21 -4.46 -0.06 -16.77
CA GLY A 21 -5.69 0.39 -17.45
C GLY A 21 -7.00 0.03 -16.74
N ILE A 22 -6.94 -0.64 -15.58
CA ILE A 22 -8.11 -0.90 -14.74
C ILE A 22 -8.46 0.38 -13.97
N LYS A 23 -9.68 0.88 -14.17
CA LYS A 23 -10.15 2.13 -13.54
C LYS A 23 -10.24 2.04 -12.01
N ASP A 24 -10.55 0.85 -11.49
CA ASP A 24 -10.71 0.60 -10.06
C ASP A 24 -9.93 -0.67 -9.68
N PRO A 25 -8.60 -0.56 -9.53
CA PRO A 25 -7.76 -1.72 -9.29
C PRO A 25 -7.93 -2.24 -7.86
N VAL A 26 -7.67 -3.53 -7.68
CA VAL A 26 -7.74 -4.19 -6.37
C VAL A 26 -6.52 -3.82 -5.54
N VAL A 27 -6.78 -3.34 -4.33
CA VAL A 27 -5.76 -3.05 -3.30
C VAL A 27 -5.55 -4.29 -2.45
N PHE A 28 -4.32 -4.79 -2.43
CA PHE A 28 -3.94 -5.99 -1.65
C PHE A 28 -3.35 -5.66 -0.29
N ALA A 29 -2.71 -4.51 -0.15
CA ALA A 29 -2.14 -4.08 1.11
C ALA A 29 -2.39 -2.60 1.34
N LEU A 30 -2.59 -2.25 2.61
CA LEU A 30 -2.78 -0.89 3.05
C LEU A 30 -1.76 -0.57 4.13
N TYR A 31 -1.06 0.54 3.95
CA TYR A 31 -0.13 1.09 4.93
C TYR A 31 -0.61 2.46 5.33
N ARG A 32 -0.50 2.80 6.61
CA ARG A 32 -0.86 4.13 7.10
C ARG A 32 0.14 4.64 8.11
N ASP A 33 0.35 5.95 8.06
CA ASP A 33 0.89 6.70 9.17
C ASP A 33 -0.26 7.16 10.08
N ALA A 34 -0.14 6.88 11.37
CA ALA A 34 -1.18 7.19 12.36
C ALA A 34 -1.18 8.65 12.81
N LEU A 35 -0.12 9.42 12.52
CA LEU A 35 0.06 10.77 13.02
C LEU A 35 -0.43 11.84 12.04
N ILE A 36 0.00 11.76 10.78
CA ILE A 36 -0.35 12.73 9.72
C ILE A 36 -1.43 12.22 8.78
N GLY A 37 -1.82 10.94 8.89
CA GLY A 37 -2.89 10.35 8.08
C GLY A 37 -2.50 9.96 6.66
N TRP A 38 -1.20 9.95 6.34
CA TRP A 38 -0.70 9.47 5.05
C TRP A 38 -1.07 7.99 4.89
N THR A 39 -1.68 7.64 3.76
CA THR A 39 -2.10 6.27 3.47
C THR A 39 -1.57 5.82 2.11
N TRP A 40 -0.99 4.61 2.05
CA TRP A 40 -0.51 3.98 0.83
C TRP A 40 -1.34 2.73 0.54
N PHE A 41 -2.00 2.70 -0.60
CA PHE A 41 -2.78 1.56 -1.08
C PHE A 41 -1.98 0.82 -2.15
N ALA A 42 -1.43 -0.35 -1.81
CA ALA A 42 -0.67 -1.15 -2.76
C ALA A 42 -1.59 -2.06 -3.59
N THR A 43 -1.56 -1.87 -4.90
CA THR A 43 -2.30 -2.69 -5.88
C THR A 43 -1.43 -3.74 -6.51
N GLU A 44 -0.12 -3.51 -6.60
CA GLU A 44 0.85 -4.44 -7.17
C GLU A 44 2.16 -4.41 -6.40
N GLY A 45 3.00 -5.41 -6.62
CA GLY A 45 4.33 -5.43 -6.03
C GLY A 45 5.28 -6.41 -6.71
N LYS A 46 6.55 -6.03 -6.80
CA LYS A 46 7.61 -6.85 -7.36
C LYS A 46 8.89 -6.75 -6.52
N ALA A 47 9.61 -7.86 -6.43
CA ALA A 47 10.92 -7.87 -5.78
C ALA A 47 11.96 -7.26 -6.73
N VAL A 48 12.67 -6.22 -6.29
CA VAL A 48 13.67 -5.49 -7.08
C VAL A 48 14.94 -5.32 -6.25
N ARG A 49 16.06 -5.88 -6.72
CA ARG A 49 17.42 -5.65 -6.17
C ARG A 49 17.54 -5.80 -4.64
N GLY A 50 16.81 -6.75 -4.05
CA GLY A 50 16.85 -7.01 -2.61
C GLY A 50 15.82 -6.24 -1.77
N ASP A 51 15.00 -5.41 -2.42
CA ASP A 51 13.86 -4.72 -1.82
C ASP A 51 12.54 -5.16 -2.48
N PHE A 52 11.42 -4.63 -2.00
CA PHE A 52 10.10 -4.85 -2.56
C PHE A 52 9.50 -3.52 -3.00
N LEU A 53 9.32 -3.38 -4.32
CA LEU A 53 8.72 -2.21 -4.94
C LEU A 53 7.21 -2.44 -5.08
N PHE A 54 6.42 -1.57 -4.47
CA PHE A 54 4.98 -1.53 -4.62
C PHE A 54 4.59 -0.51 -5.69
N PHE A 55 3.44 -0.74 -6.32
CA PHE A 55 2.73 0.26 -7.09
C PHE A 55 1.34 0.45 -6.48
N GLY A 56 0.89 1.69 -6.42
CA GLY A 56 -0.32 1.99 -5.69
C GLY A 56 -0.72 3.46 -5.67
N TYR A 57 -1.82 3.72 -4.97
CA TYR A 57 -2.36 5.05 -4.77
C TYR A 57 -1.93 5.61 -3.41
N VAL A 58 -1.50 6.86 -3.38
CA VAL A 58 -0.90 7.50 -2.22
C VAL A 58 -1.74 8.70 -1.78
N VAL A 59 -2.42 8.57 -0.64
CA VAL A 59 -3.26 9.64 -0.06
C VAL A 59 -2.43 10.54 0.82
N GLY A 60 -2.33 11.80 0.41
CA GLY A 60 -1.41 12.82 0.92
C GLY A 60 -0.87 13.63 -0.25
N LEU A 61 -0.59 12.94 -1.36
CA LEU A 61 -0.24 13.52 -2.66
C LEU A 61 -1.34 13.30 -3.71
N SER A 62 -2.31 12.41 -3.42
CA SER A 62 -3.43 12.05 -4.30
C SER A 62 -2.96 11.59 -5.69
N GLU A 63 -1.93 10.75 -5.70
CA GLU A 63 -1.25 10.31 -6.91
C GLU A 63 -1.05 8.79 -6.96
N TRP A 64 -0.92 8.29 -8.19
CA TRP A 64 -0.46 6.94 -8.47
C TRP A 64 1.06 6.94 -8.56
N GLY A 65 1.70 6.10 -7.76
CA GLY A 65 3.15 6.10 -7.65
C GLY A 65 3.73 4.76 -7.25
N TYR A 66 5.05 4.67 -7.42
CA TYR A 66 5.84 3.57 -6.89
C TYR A 66 6.42 3.97 -5.54
N PHE A 67 6.48 3.01 -4.62
CA PHE A 67 7.12 3.18 -3.33
C PHE A 67 7.73 1.86 -2.88
N CYS A 68 8.85 1.92 -2.18
CA CYS A 68 9.58 0.74 -1.70
C CYS A 68 9.19 0.38 -0.26
N LEU A 69 9.36 -0.90 0.09
CA LEU A 69 9.22 -1.35 1.48
C LEU A 69 10.22 -0.65 2.39
N SER A 70 11.48 -0.50 1.95
CA SER A 70 12.50 0.22 2.72
C SER A 70 12.12 1.69 2.98
N GLU A 71 11.47 2.36 2.03
CA GLU A 71 10.97 3.71 2.21
C GLU A 71 9.91 3.74 3.31
N LEU A 72 8.90 2.86 3.25
CA LEU A 72 7.86 2.75 4.28
C LEU A 72 8.45 2.44 5.67
N GLU A 73 9.44 1.56 5.75
CA GLU A 73 10.14 1.22 7.01
C GLU A 73 10.99 2.38 7.55
N SER A 74 11.45 3.28 6.67
CA SER A 74 12.23 4.46 7.02
C SER A 74 11.37 5.65 7.48
N VAL A 75 10.07 5.65 7.15
CA VAL A 75 9.15 6.69 7.62
C VAL A 75 8.98 6.58 9.14
N ASP A 76 9.49 7.59 9.83
CA ASP A 76 9.35 7.78 11.26
C ASP A 76 8.99 9.25 11.50
N ILE A 77 7.78 9.48 12.00
CA ILE A 77 7.28 10.82 12.30
C ILE A 77 7.10 10.91 13.81
N ASN A 78 8.03 11.60 14.47
CA ASN A 78 8.07 11.76 15.93
C ASN A 78 8.01 10.43 16.72
N GLY A 79 8.68 9.38 16.22
CA GLY A 79 8.70 8.05 16.84
C GLY A 79 7.51 7.17 16.46
N ILE A 80 6.58 7.67 15.64
CA ILE A 80 5.47 6.89 15.08
C ILE A 80 5.89 6.40 13.70
N LYS A 81 5.85 5.08 13.54
CA LYS A 81 6.18 4.41 12.28
C LYS A 81 4.92 4.07 11.51
N VAL A 82 5.10 3.88 10.21
CA VAL A 82 4.04 3.34 9.35
C VAL A 82 3.65 1.95 9.83
N CYS A 83 2.33 1.69 9.84
CA CYS A 83 1.74 0.42 10.16
C CYS A 83 0.99 -0.14 8.95
N ARG A 84 0.98 -1.46 8.80
CA ARG A 84 0.12 -2.16 7.84
C ARG A 84 -1.21 -2.49 8.50
N ASP A 85 -2.31 -2.37 7.76
CA ASP A 85 -3.59 -2.94 8.17
C ASP A 85 -3.57 -4.47 8.00
N GLU A 86 -3.70 -5.19 9.12
CA GLU A 86 -3.61 -6.64 9.14
C GLU A 86 -4.90 -7.33 8.70
N ASP A 87 -6.04 -6.70 8.93
CA ASP A 87 -7.37 -7.20 8.63
C ASP A 87 -7.84 -6.81 7.23
N HIS A 88 -7.04 -6.03 6.50
CA HIS A 88 -7.37 -5.62 5.15
C HIS A 88 -7.48 -6.82 4.20
N MET A 89 -8.69 -7.02 3.69
CA MET A 89 -8.96 -7.97 2.61
C MET A 89 -8.84 -7.30 1.24
N PRO A 90 -8.31 -8.02 0.22
CA PRO A 90 -8.22 -7.48 -1.13
C PRO A 90 -9.57 -7.03 -1.67
N ARG A 91 -9.66 -5.75 -2.02
CA ARG A 91 -10.90 -5.12 -2.52
C ARG A 91 -10.57 -3.93 -3.44
N PRO A 92 -11.52 -3.44 -4.24
CA PRO A 92 -11.30 -2.29 -5.13
C PRO A 92 -10.86 -1.04 -4.37
N LEU A 93 -10.10 -0.16 -5.03
CA LEU A 93 -9.62 1.09 -4.44
C LEU A 93 -10.81 1.96 -4.00
N SER A 94 -11.87 2.04 -4.80
CA SER A 94 -13.08 2.82 -4.47
C SER A 94 -13.68 2.43 -3.12
N GLU A 95 -13.78 1.13 -2.82
CA GLU A 95 -14.26 0.62 -1.54
C GLU A 95 -13.28 0.93 -0.40
N CYS A 96 -11.98 0.87 -0.66
CA CYS A 96 -10.97 1.25 0.32
C CYS A 96 -11.13 2.74 0.69
N LEU A 97 -11.16 3.63 -0.29
CA LEU A 97 -11.29 5.07 -0.07
C LEU A 97 -12.57 5.40 0.72
N GLN A 98 -13.69 4.75 0.39
CA GLN A 98 -14.93 4.89 1.14
C GLN A 98 -14.81 4.43 2.60
N GLN A 99 -14.18 3.27 2.86
CA GLN A 99 -14.01 2.76 4.22
C GLN A 99 -13.20 3.71 5.10
N TYR A 100 -12.16 4.36 4.55
CA TYR A 100 -11.32 5.28 5.30
C TYR A 100 -11.81 6.74 5.24
N GLY A 101 -13.00 6.99 4.68
CA GLY A 101 -13.61 8.32 4.61
C GLY A 101 -12.83 9.31 3.74
N ILE A 102 -12.05 8.81 2.78
CA ILE A 102 -11.21 9.60 1.89
C ILE A 102 -12.09 9.95 0.68
N ALA A 103 -12.64 11.17 0.67
CA ALA A 103 -13.39 11.65 -0.49
C ALA A 103 -12.43 11.93 -1.65
N GLU A 104 -12.61 11.24 -2.78
CA GLU A 104 -12.06 11.70 -4.05
C GLU A 104 -12.76 13.02 -4.38
N ASN A 105 -12.00 14.11 -4.44
CA ASN A 105 -12.50 15.45 -4.73
C ASN A 105 -12.54 15.68 -6.25
#